data_AF-A0A969WUI1-F1
#
_entry.id   AF-A0A969WUI1-F1
#
_cell.length_a   1.000
_cell.length_b   1.000
_cell.length_c   1.000
_cell.angle_alpha   90.00
_cell.angle_beta   90.00
_cell.angle_gamma   90.00
#
_symmetry.space_group_name_H-M   'P 1'
#
loop_
_entity.id
_entity.type
_entity.pdbx_description
1 polymer ?
#
loop_
_entity_poly.entity_id
_entity_poly.type
_entity_poly.pdbx_seq_one_letter_code
_entity_poly.pdbx_strand_id
1 'polypeptide(L)'
;MRKILVAGALGQIGSELTMGLREVYGVDNVIASSRSAKAGLEKVIESGPFEVVDITDGKKLHEIVKKHKVDTIINLAAVLSAVGEKYPDRAWDVNMNGLYNILE
;
A
#
# COMPACT_ATOMS: atom_id res chain seq x y z
N MET A 1 7.65 6.96 17.63
CA MET A 1 6.58 7.30 16.67
C MET A 1 6.28 6.07 15.84
N ARG A 2 5.02 5.86 15.42
CA ARG A 2 4.61 4.66 14.66
C ARG A 2 5.29 4.62 13.29
N LYS A 3 5.67 3.43 12.82
CA LYS A 3 6.13 3.18 11.44
C LYS A 3 4.98 2.58 10.62
N ILE A 4 4.40 3.41 9.76
CA ILE A 4 3.14 3.11 9.06
C ILE A 4 3.43 2.76 7.60
N LEU A 5 2.97 1.58 7.16
CA LEU A 5 2.89 1.22 5.74
C LEU A 5 1.47 1.44 5.23
N VAL A 6 1.33 2.20 4.14
CA VAL A 6 0.06 2.37 3.42
C VAL A 6 0.13 1.57 2.12
N ALA A 7 -0.47 0.37 2.10
CA ALA A 7 -0.60 -0.42 0.88
C ALA A 7 -1.77 0.09 0.03
N GLY A 8 -1.62 0.20 -1.28
CA GLY A 8 -2.62 0.83 -2.14
C GLY A 8 -2.62 2.36 -2.06
N ALA A 9 -1.48 2.96 -1.71
CA ALA A 9 -1.31 4.41 -1.50
C ALA A 9 -1.59 5.28 -2.74
N LEU A 10 -1.62 4.70 -3.93
CA LEU A 10 -1.91 5.41 -5.18
C LEU A 10 -3.39 5.31 -5.63
N GLY A 11 -4.28 4.83 -4.75
CA GLY A 11 -5.72 4.92 -4.93
C GLY A 11 -6.28 6.25 -4.42
N GLN A 12 -7.56 6.51 -4.69
CA GLN A 12 -8.24 7.77 -4.31
C GLN A 12 -8.13 8.09 -2.81
N ILE A 13 -8.34 7.09 -1.95
CA ILE A 13 -8.22 7.26 -0.49
C ILE A 13 -6.74 7.28 -0.08
N GLY A 14 -5.95 6.39 -0.68
CA GLY A 14 -4.54 6.20 -0.31
C GLY A 14 -3.69 7.44 -0.52
N SER A 15 -3.92 8.20 -1.58
CA SER A 15 -3.11 9.37 -1.92
C SER A 15 -3.29 10.50 -0.90
N GLU A 16 -4.54 10.79 -0.54
CA GLU A 16 -4.87 11.82 0.45
C GLU A 16 -4.45 11.38 1.86
N LEU A 17 -4.76 10.13 2.22
CA LEU A 17 -4.42 9.59 3.53
C LEU A 17 -2.91 9.59 3.77
N THR A 18 -2.11 9.23 2.76
CA THR A 18 -0.65 9.22 2.88
C THR A 18 -0.11 10.61 3.20
N MET A 19 -0.60 11.65 2.52
CA MET A 19 -0.17 13.02 2.77
C MET A 19 -0.54 13.46 4.19
N GLY A 20 -1.79 13.24 4.61
CA GLY A 20 -2.22 13.60 5.97
C GLY A 20 -1.47 12.83 7.06
N LEU A 21 -1.18 11.55 6.84
CA LEU A 21 -0.36 10.77 7.79
C LEU A 21 1.07 11.31 7.87
N ARG A 22 1.67 11.75 6.77
CA ARG A 22 3.01 12.35 6.78
C ARG A 22 3.05 13.67 7.55
N GLU A 23 1.98 14.46 7.48
CA GLU A 23 1.85 15.70 8.27
C GLU A 23 1.77 15.39 9.77
N VAL A 24 1.02 14.35 10.17
CA VAL A 24 0.78 14.02 11.58
C VAL A 24 1.92 13.20 12.20
N TYR A 25 2.45 12.22 11.46
CA TYR A 25 3.42 11.24 11.97
C TYR A 25 4.85 11.49 11.45
N GLY A 26 5.06 12.47 10.58
CA GLY A 26 6.34 12.78 9.96
C GLY A 26 6.60 11.97 8.69
N VAL A 27 7.23 12.63 7.71
CA VAL A 27 7.47 12.08 6.36
C VAL A 27 8.16 10.72 6.38
N ASP A 28 9.24 10.59 7.16
CA ASP A 28 10.06 9.36 7.22
C ASP A 28 9.39 8.18 7.94
N ASN A 29 8.26 8.42 8.60
CA ASN A 29 7.52 7.40 9.34
C ASN A 29 6.36 6.78 8.55
N VAL A 30 6.05 7.32 7.36
CA VAL A 30 4.95 6.84 6.52
C VAL A 30 5.50 6.37 5.18
N ILE A 31 5.48 5.06 5.00
CA ILE A 31 5.91 4.36 3.80
C ILE A 31 4.69 4.15 2.92
N ALA A 32 4.68 4.81 1.77
CA ALA A 32 3.65 4.64 0.77
C ALA A 32 3.96 3.45 -0.12
N SER A 33 2.95 2.71 -0.57
CA SER A 33 3.18 1.58 -1.45
C SER A 33 2.06 1.30 -2.46
N SER A 34 2.45 0.85 -3.65
CA SER A 34 1.53 0.35 -4.68
C SER A 34 2.21 -0.68 -5.59
N ARG A 35 1.41 -1.46 -6.32
CA ARG A 35 1.91 -2.47 -7.29
C ARG A 35 2.80 -1.89 -8.39
N SER A 36 2.68 -0.59 -8.67
CA SER A 36 3.50 0.14 -9.62
C SER A 36 3.54 1.63 -9.26
N ALA A 37 4.60 2.32 -9.67
CA ALA A 37 4.59 3.78 -9.73
C ALA A 37 3.65 4.21 -10.89
N LYS A 38 2.74 5.14 -10.63
CA LYS A 38 1.79 5.65 -11.63
C LYS A 38 2.11 7.11 -11.95
N ALA A 39 2.14 7.43 -13.24
CA ALA A 39 2.23 8.81 -13.70
C ALA A 39 1.02 9.63 -13.19
N GLY A 40 1.24 10.90 -12.86
CA GLY A 40 0.23 11.81 -12.31
C GLY A 40 0.05 11.72 -10.79
N LEU A 41 0.83 10.88 -10.09
CA LEU A 41 0.83 10.75 -8.63
C LEU A 41 2.23 10.96 -8.04
N GLU A 42 3.08 11.71 -8.74
CA GLU A 42 4.45 12.06 -8.35
C GLU A 42 4.47 12.70 -6.96
N LYS A 43 3.46 13.53 -6.64
CA LYS A 43 3.32 14.16 -5.32
C LYS A 43 3.37 13.15 -4.16
N VAL A 44 2.77 11.97 -4.29
CA VAL A 44 2.79 10.94 -3.23
C VAL A 44 4.09 10.14 -3.27
N ILE A 45 4.58 9.84 -4.48
CA ILE A 45 5.78 9.02 -4.72
C ILE A 45 7.04 9.73 -4.25
N GLU A 46 7.15 11.03 -4.52
CA GLU A 46 8.36 11.82 -4.27
C GLU A 46 8.36 12.52 -2.90
N SER A 47 7.22 12.63 -2.23
CA SER A 47 7.12 13.33 -0.94
C SER A 47 7.62 12.54 0.27
N GLY A 48 8.19 11.34 0.07
CA GLY A 48 8.74 10.52 1.16
C GLY A 48 8.99 9.07 0.74
N PRO A 49 9.23 8.16 1.70
CA PRO A 49 9.50 6.76 1.41
C PRO A 49 8.38 6.10 0.60
N PHE A 50 8.75 5.48 -0.53
CA PHE A 50 7.82 4.79 -1.42
C PHE A 50 8.39 3.43 -1.83
N GLU A 51 7.57 2.38 -1.78
CA GLU A 51 7.95 1.02 -2.16
C GLU A 51 6.98 0.45 -3.20
N VAL A 52 7.52 -0.06 -4.31
CA VAL A 52 6.72 -0.78 -5.31
C VAL A 52 6.58 -2.24 -4.88
N VAL A 53 5.39 -2.63 -4.40
CA VAL A 53 5.08 -4.03 -4.05
C VAL A 53 3.65 -4.39 -4.46
N ASP A 54 3.50 -5.57 -5.05
CA ASP A 54 2.20 -6.21 -5.23
C ASP A 54 1.87 -6.97 -3.95
N ILE A 55 0.68 -6.76 -3.38
CA ILE A 55 0.30 -7.35 -2.09
C ILE A 55 0.16 -8.88 -2.17
N THR A 56 0.11 -9.44 -3.38
CA THR A 56 0.12 -10.89 -3.61
C THR A 56 1.52 -11.49 -3.43
N ASP A 57 2.59 -10.68 -3.40
CA ASP A 57 3.96 -11.09 -3.11
C ASP A 57 4.27 -10.94 -1.60
N GLY A 58 3.85 -11.94 -0.82
CA GLY A 58 4.06 -11.94 0.63
C GLY A 58 5.53 -11.91 1.06
N LYS A 59 6.45 -12.46 0.26
CA LYS A 59 7.89 -12.40 0.57
C LYS A 59 8.41 -10.98 0.50
N LYS A 60 8.09 -10.27 -0.59
CA LYS A 60 8.49 -8.88 -0.76
C LYS A 60 7.84 -7.97 0.28
N LEU A 61 6.58 -8.23 0.62
CA LEU A 61 5.87 -7.49 1.68
C LEU A 61 6.61 -7.64 3.03
N HIS A 62 6.98 -8.86 3.40
CA HIS A 62 7.76 -9.15 4.62
C HIS A 62 9.12 -8.44 4.63
N GLU A 63 9.83 -8.44 3.50
CA GLU A 63 11.10 -7.74 3.36
C GLU A 63 10.94 -6.23 3.59
N ILE A 64 9.89 -5.62 3.04
CA ILE A 64 9.57 -4.19 3.22
C ILE A 64 9.21 -3.90 4.68
N VAL A 65 8.37 -4.71 5.30
CA VAL A 65 7.97 -4.58 6.70
C VAL A 65 9.21 -4.62 7.61
N LYS A 66 10.11 -5.57 7.39
CA LYS A 66 11.38 -5.67 8.12
C LYS A 66 12.33 -4.50 7.86
N LYS A 67 12.54 -4.14 6.58
CA LYS A 67 13.43 -3.06 6.15
C LYS A 67 13.08 -1.74 6.84
N HIS A 68 11.80 -1.42 6.90
CA HIS A 68 11.31 -0.14 7.45
C HIS A 68 10.90 -0.22 8.93
N LYS A 69 10.97 -1.42 9.53
CA LYS A 69 10.50 -1.71 10.89
C LYS A 69 9.05 -1.28 11.09
N VAL A 70 8.19 -1.63 10.13
CA VAL A 70 6.76 -1.30 10.14
C VAL A 70 6.10 -1.93 11.35
N ASP A 71 5.33 -1.13 12.08
CA ASP A 71 4.53 -1.56 13.25
C ASP A 71 3.02 -1.43 13.00
N THR A 72 2.63 -0.73 11.93
CA THR A 72 1.24 -0.44 11.59
C THR A 72 1.07 -0.55 10.08
N ILE A 73 0.09 -1.33 9.62
CA ILE A 73 -0.26 -1.43 8.20
C ILE A 73 -1.68 -0.93 7.98
N ILE A 74 -1.85 -0.03 7.01
CA ILE A 74 -3.14 0.39 6.46
C ILE A 74 -3.27 -0.22 5.07
N ASN A 75 -4.08 -1.27 4.94
CA ASN A 75 -4.27 -1.98 3.69
C ASN A 75 -5.45 -1.42 2.89
N LEU A 76 -5.15 -0.66 1.83
CA LEU A 76 -6.12 -0.10 0.87
C LEU A 76 -5.99 -0.72 -0.52
N ALA A 77 -5.10 -1.70 -0.70
CA ALA A 77 -4.91 -2.37 -1.97
C ALA A 77 -6.07 -3.33 -2.22
N ALA A 78 -6.86 -3.05 -3.26
CA ALA A 78 -8.03 -3.85 -3.61
C ALA A 78 -8.41 -3.72 -5.09
N VAL A 79 -9.12 -4.71 -5.60
CA VAL A 79 -9.93 -4.66 -6.81
C VAL A 79 -11.37 -4.39 -6.40
N LEU A 80 -11.95 -3.31 -6.91
CA LEU A 80 -13.32 -2.88 -6.58
C LEU A 80 -14.37 -3.62 -7.41
N SER A 81 -15.63 -3.58 -6.95
CA SER A 81 -16.77 -4.36 -7.50
C SER A 81 -16.84 -4.37 -9.02
N ALA A 82 -16.93 -3.22 -9.69
CA ALA A 82 -17.10 -3.17 -11.15
C ALA A 82 -15.99 -3.90 -11.93
N VAL A 83 -14.75 -3.83 -11.44
CA VAL A 83 -13.60 -4.54 -12.05
C VAL A 83 -13.58 -5.99 -11.57
N GLY A 84 -13.95 -6.24 -10.32
CA GLY A 84 -13.95 -7.57 -9.72
C GLY A 84 -14.99 -8.49 -10.35
N GLU A 85 -16.21 -8.01 -10.61
CA GLU A 85 -17.25 -8.78 -11.32
C GLU A 85 -16.79 -9.19 -12.73
N LYS A 86 -15.98 -8.36 -13.39
CA LYS A 86 -15.41 -8.66 -14.71
C LYS A 86 -14.22 -9.62 -14.62
N TYR A 87 -13.49 -9.62 -13.49
CA TYR A 87 -12.25 -10.38 -13.30
C TYR A 87 -12.20 -11.02 -11.89
N PRO A 88 -13.06 -12.03 -11.61
CA PRO A 88 -13.25 -12.56 -10.26
C PRO A 88 -11.98 -13.21 -9.69
N ASP A 89 -11.21 -13.95 -10.51
CA ASP A 89 -9.95 -14.57 -10.06
C ASP A 89 -8.94 -13.52 -9.58
N ARG A 90 -8.86 -12.39 -10.30
CA ARG A 90 -7.99 -11.27 -9.91
C ARG A 90 -8.49 -10.60 -8.64
N ALA A 91 -9.81 -10.44 -8.48
CA ALA A 91 -10.37 -9.89 -7.26
C ALA A 91 -10.11 -10.80 -6.06
N TRP A 92 -10.22 -12.12 -6.22
CA TRP A 92 -9.87 -13.08 -5.18
C TRP A 92 -8.40 -12.99 -4.81
N ASP A 93 -7.50 -13.04 -5.80
CA ASP A 93 -6.07 -13.03 -5.54
C ASP A 93 -5.62 -11.75 -4.82
N VAL A 94 -6.08 -10.58 -5.29
CA VAL A 94 -5.71 -9.30 -4.65
C VAL A 94 -6.41 -9.13 -3.30
N ASN A 95 -7.73 -9.32 -3.22
CA ASN A 95 -8.49 -8.95 -2.01
C ASN A 95 -8.39 -10.01 -0.90
N MET A 96 -8.29 -11.30 -1.24
CA MET A 96 -8.25 -12.39 -0.27
C MET A 96 -6.82 -12.86 0.00
N ASN A 97 -6.08 -13.28 -1.04
CA ASN A 97 -4.69 -13.73 -0.82
C ASN A 97 -3.79 -12.56 -0.40
N GLY A 98 -4.00 -11.38 -0.99
CA GLY A 98 -3.30 -10.18 -0.56
C GLY A 98 -3.63 -9.74 0.87
N LEU A 99 -4.88 -9.92 1.33
CA LEU A 99 -5.22 -9.72 2.76
C LEU A 99 -4.52 -10.75 3.64
N TYR A 100 -4.53 -12.03 3.26
CA TYR A 100 -3.83 -13.08 3.99
C TYR A 100 -2.34 -12.76 4.17
N ASN A 101 -1.66 -12.33 3.10
CA ASN A 101 -0.26 -11.92 3.17
C ASN A 101 0.01 -10.72 4.11
N ILE A 102 -0.97 -9.83 4.29
CA ILE A 102 -0.84 -8.68 5.21
C ILE A 102 -0.98 -9.12 6.68
N LEU A 103 -1.68 -10.22 6.93
CA LEU A 103 -1.94 -10.74 8.28
C LEU A 103 -0.83 -11.66 8.80
N GLU A 104 -0.05 -12.28 7.91
CA GLU A 104 1.08 -13.17 8.21
C GLU A 104 2.43 -12.41 8.32
#